data_AF-A0AAU9V8I5-F1
#
_entry.id   AF-A0AAU9V8I5-F1
#
_cell.length_a   1.000
_cell.length_b   1.000
_cell.length_c   1.000
_cell.angle_alpha   90.00
_cell.angle_beta   90.00
_cell.angle_gamma   90.00
#
_symmetry.space_group_name_H-M   'P 1'
#
loop_
_entity.id
_entity.type
_entity.pdbx_description
1 polymer ?
#
loop_
_entity_poly.entity_id
_entity_poly.type
_entity_poly.pdbx_seq_one_letter_code
_entity_poly.pdbx_strand_id
1 'polypeptide(L)'
;MLFYDNARSHVAQVVKAALQELEREVLQHPPYTPDLAPTDYHLLRSLSNHMRSVSFDREEGFKNLLNNIFDTRPDDFWQNGIEKLVERWEEVVNSNGECIIE
;
A
#
# COMPACT_ATOMS: atom_id res chain seq x y z
N MET A 1 -11.01 7.48 7.16
CA MET A 1 -10.92 6.08 6.71
C MET A 1 -9.45 5.68 6.62
N LEU A 2 -9.11 4.51 7.15
CA LEU A 2 -7.76 3.94 7.19
C LEU A 2 -7.81 2.52 6.61
N PHE A 3 -6.84 2.16 5.79
CA PHE A 3 -6.78 0.86 5.12
C PHE A 3 -5.39 0.24 5.27
N TYR A 4 -5.33 -0.95 5.85
CA TYR A 4 -4.12 -1.70 6.14
C TYR A 4 -4.42 -3.20 6.23
N ASP A 5 -3.37 -4.03 6.23
CA ASP A 5 -3.50 -5.49 6.25
C ASP A 5 -3.91 -6.07 7.61
N ASN A 6 -4.12 -7.38 7.66
CA ASN A 6 -4.47 -8.07 8.92
C ASN A 6 -3.25 -8.57 9.70
N ALA A 7 -2.08 -7.92 9.59
CA ALA A 7 -0.92 -8.31 10.38
C ALA A 7 -1.27 -8.33 11.87
N ARG A 8 -0.72 -9.30 12.62
CA ARG A 8 -1.08 -9.52 14.04
C ARG A 8 -0.88 -8.26 14.90
N SER A 9 0.16 -7.48 14.60
CA SER A 9 0.42 -6.18 15.23
C SER A 9 -0.72 -5.19 14.99
N HIS A 10 -1.27 -5.13 13.78
CA HIS A 10 -2.31 -4.16 13.42
C HIS A 10 -3.72 -4.53 13.92
N VAL A 11 -3.98 -5.79 14.24
CA VAL A 11 -5.25 -6.26 14.82
C VAL A 11 -5.21 -6.44 16.33
N ALA A 12 -4.06 -6.14 16.95
CA ALA A 12 -3.88 -6.23 18.40
C ALA A 12 -4.87 -5.31 19.14
N GLN A 13 -5.29 -5.73 20.34
CA GLN A 13 -6.26 -4.97 21.14
C GLN A 13 -5.80 -3.54 21.43
N VAL A 14 -4.50 -3.35 21.72
CA VAL A 14 -3.92 -2.03 21.94
C VAL A 14 -4.07 -1.10 20.74
N VAL A 15 -3.88 -1.62 19.51
CA VAL A 15 -4.05 -0.85 18.28
C VAL A 15 -5.51 -0.53 18.03
N LYS A 16 -6.41 -1.50 18.23
CA LYS A 16 -7.86 -1.28 18.11
C LYS A 16 -8.36 -0.21 19.08
N ALA A 17 -7.90 -0.23 20.33
CA ALA A 17 -8.26 0.77 21.33
C ALA A 17 -7.76 2.17 20.93
N ALA A 18 -6.51 2.28 20.46
CA ALA A 18 -5.97 3.54 19.97
C ALA A 18 -6.73 4.09 18.75
N LEU A 19 -7.13 3.22 17.81
CA LEU A 19 -7.91 3.63 16.63
C LEU A 19 -9.32 4.09 17.00
N GLN A 20 -9.93 3.50 18.03
CA GLN A 20 -11.21 3.95 18.58
C GLN A 20 -11.08 5.33 19.24
N GLU A 21 -10.03 5.56 20.03
CA GLU A 21 -9.75 6.86 20.64
C GLU A 21 -9.50 7.96 19.59
N LEU A 22 -8.87 7.61 18.48
CA LEU A 22 -8.64 8.51 17.35
C LEU A 22 -9.84 8.65 16.41
N GLU A 23 -10.97 8.00 16.71
CA GLU A 23 -12.20 7.98 15.90
C GLU A 23 -11.93 7.59 14.42
N ARG A 24 -10.99 6.66 14.20
CA ARG A 24 -10.60 6.23 12.86
C ARG A 24 -11.42 5.03 12.40
N GLU A 25 -12.19 5.25 11.34
CA GLU A 25 -12.81 4.14 10.60
C GLU A 25 -11.74 3.32 9.87
N VAL A 26 -11.74 2.01 10.11
CA VAL A 26 -10.84 1.04 9.48
C VAL A 26 -11.61 0.23 8.44
N LEU A 27 -11.12 0.24 7.21
CA LEU A 27 -11.64 -0.63 6.15
C LEU A 27 -11.17 -2.07 6.36
N GLN A 28 -12.07 -3.02 6.17
CA GLN A 28 -11.72 -4.44 6.22
C GLN A 28 -10.86 -4.82 5.02
N HIS A 29 -9.74 -5.47 5.29
CA HIS A 29 -8.87 -6.03 4.27
C HIS A 29 -9.03 -7.56 4.27
N PRO A 30 -9.24 -8.22 3.12
CA PRO A 30 -9.29 -9.67 3.08
C PRO A 30 -7.91 -10.30 3.33
N PRO A 31 -7.81 -11.53 3.88
CA PRO A 31 -6.52 -12.19 4.06
C PRO A 31 -5.81 -12.46 2.72
N TYR A 32 -4.49 -12.27 2.69
CA TYR A 32 -3.62 -12.63 1.55
C TYR A 32 -3.93 -11.95 0.21
N THR A 33 -4.42 -10.71 0.22
CA THR A 33 -4.74 -9.94 -1.01
C THR A 33 -3.85 -8.71 -1.21
N PRO A 34 -2.54 -8.88 -1.50
CA PRO A 34 -1.66 -7.76 -1.79
C PRO A 34 -2.14 -6.94 -3.01
N ASP A 35 -2.86 -7.58 -3.94
CA ASP A 35 -3.45 -6.95 -5.13
C ASP A 35 -4.49 -5.87 -4.78
N LEU A 36 -4.98 -5.86 -3.55
CA LEU A 36 -5.93 -4.88 -3.05
C LEU A 36 -5.28 -3.78 -2.19
N ALA A 37 -3.98 -3.85 -1.92
CA ALA A 37 -3.27 -2.82 -1.16
C ALA A 37 -2.59 -1.82 -2.11
N PRO A 38 -3.03 -0.54 -2.18
CA PRO A 38 -2.37 0.49 -3.00
C PRO A 38 -0.87 0.62 -2.74
N THR A 39 -0.47 0.42 -1.48
CA THR A 39 0.94 0.38 -1.10
C THR A 39 1.71 -0.69 -1.85
N ASP A 40 1.17 -1.91 -1.96
CA ASP A 40 1.85 -3.04 -2.58
C ASP A 40 1.84 -2.94 -4.10
N TYR A 41 0.65 -2.82 -4.71
CA TYR A 41 0.52 -2.89 -6.16
C TYR A 41 1.01 -1.64 -6.90
N HIS A 42 1.04 -0.48 -6.23
CA HIS A 42 1.37 0.80 -6.88
C HIS A 42 2.67 1.39 -6.35
N LEU A 43 2.72 1.72 -5.06
CA LEU A 43 3.87 2.43 -4.48
C LEU A 43 5.12 1.55 -4.46
N LEU A 44 5.06 0.38 -3.82
CA LEU A 44 6.19 -0.53 -3.68
C LEU A 44 6.60 -1.12 -5.03
N ARG A 45 5.64 -1.39 -5.93
CA ARG A 45 5.94 -1.78 -7.31
C ARG A 45 6.74 -0.70 -8.05
N SER A 46 6.30 0.56 -7.98
CA SER A 46 7.01 1.70 -8.57
C SER A 46 8.41 1.87 -7.96
N LEU A 47 8.52 1.72 -6.64
CA LEU A 47 9.78 1.82 -5.91
C LEU A 47 10.76 0.72 -6.31
N SER A 48 10.31 -0.53 -6.35
CA SER A 48 11.10 -1.69 -6.77
C SER A 48 11.65 -1.49 -8.19
N ASN A 49 10.84 -0.96 -9.10
CA ASN A 49 11.28 -0.65 -10.46
C ASN A 49 12.38 0.43 -10.49
N HIS A 50 12.27 1.48 -9.67
CA HIS A 50 13.30 2.53 -9.58
C HIS A 50 14.60 2.03 -8.93
N MET A 51 14.51 1.04 -8.03
CA MET A 51 15.64 0.48 -7.31
C MET A 51 16.28 -0.73 -7.98
N ARG A 52 15.72 -1.24 -9.07
CA ARG A 52 16.05 -2.55 -9.67
C ARG A 52 17.53 -2.76 -10.02
N SER A 53 18.31 -1.69 -10.12
CA SER A 53 19.74 -1.74 -10.43
C SER A 53 20.57 -0.75 -9.59
N VAL A 54 20.05 -0.33 -8.43
CA VAL A 54 20.74 0.62 -7.55
C VAL A 54 21.31 -0.12 -6.35
N SER A 55 22.62 -0.09 -6.19
CA SER A 55 23.31 -0.55 -4.97
C SER A 55 23.60 0.64 -4.07
N PHE A 56 23.41 0.47 -2.76
CA PHE A 56 23.69 1.50 -1.76
C PHE A 56 24.83 1.04 -0.87
N ASP A 57 25.89 1.84 -0.78
CA ASP A 57 27.02 1.56 0.12
C ASP A 57 26.70 1.95 1.57
N ARG A 58 25.72 2.84 1.77
CA ARG A 58 25.28 3.37 3.07
C ARG A 58 23.79 3.64 3.08
N GLU A 59 23.18 3.53 4.27
CA GLU A 59 21.77 3.82 4.51
C GLU A 59 21.37 5.24 4.06
N GLU A 60 22.27 6.20 4.20
CA GLU A 60 22.05 7.60 3.79
C GLU A 60 21.71 7.73 2.30
N GLY A 61 22.38 6.95 1.44
CA GLY A 61 22.10 6.94 0.00
C GLY A 61 20.70 6.41 -0.30
N PHE A 62 20.27 5.39 0.44
CA PHE A 62 18.93 4.83 0.32
C PHE A 62 17.85 5.83 0.78
N LYS A 63 18.06 6.50 1.93
CA LYS A 63 17.15 7.54 2.43
C LYS A 63 17.01 8.71 1.46
N ASN A 64 18.11 9.18 0.90
CA ASN A 64 18.09 10.28 -0.06
C ASN A 64 17.36 9.91 -1.35
N LEU A 65 17.53 8.67 -1.84
CA LEU A 65 16.75 8.18 -2.98
C LEU A 65 15.26 8.09 -2.63
N LEU A 66 14.90 7.55 -1.46
CA LEU A 66 13.51 7.48 -1.02
C LEU A 66 12.88 8.87 -1.00
N ASN A 67 13.50 9.83 -0.31
CA ASN A 67 13.00 11.20 -0.21
C ASN A 67 12.81 11.81 -1.61
N ASN A 68 13.81 11.67 -2.49
CA ASN A 68 13.70 12.15 -3.87
C ASN A 68 12.51 11.51 -4.60
N ILE A 69 12.31 10.21 -4.48
CA ILE A 69 11.17 9.52 -5.10
C ILE A 69 9.87 10.11 -4.56
N PHE A 70 9.67 10.21 -3.25
CA PHE A 70 8.44 10.76 -2.68
C PHE A 70 8.20 12.22 -3.08
N ASP A 71 9.25 13.05 -3.06
CA ASP A 71 9.16 14.49 -3.36
C ASP A 71 8.93 14.79 -4.85
N THR A 72 9.31 13.89 -5.75
CA THR A 72 9.21 14.10 -7.20
C THR A 72 8.02 13.41 -7.84
N ARG A 73 7.24 12.60 -7.10
CA ARG A 73 6.02 12.00 -7.66
C ARG A 73 4.97 13.09 -7.88
N PRO A 74 4.36 13.17 -9.08
CA PRO A 74 3.27 14.09 -9.32
C PRO A 74 2.05 13.70 -8.48
N ASP A 75 1.18 14.66 -8.17
CA ASP A 75 -0.04 14.41 -7.37
C ASP A 75 -0.90 13.28 -7.96
N ASP A 76 -1.04 13.26 -9.30
CA ASP A 76 -1.77 12.23 -10.03
C ASP A 76 -1.23 10.82 -9.77
N PHE A 77 0.06 10.65 -9.44
CA PHE A 77 0.59 9.34 -9.09
C PHE A 77 -0.10 8.79 -7.85
N TRP A 78 -0.29 9.61 -6.81
CA TRP A 78 -0.94 9.20 -5.57
C TRP A 78 -2.43 8.96 -5.78
N GLN A 79 -3.07 9.87 -6.52
CA GLN A 79 -4.50 9.77 -6.84
C GLN A 79 -4.80 8.49 -7.63
N ASN A 80 -4.08 8.24 -8.73
CA ASN A 80 -4.27 7.05 -9.56
C ASN A 80 -4.07 5.75 -8.77
N GLY A 81 -3.11 5.73 -7.84
CA GLY A 81 -2.87 4.58 -6.98
C GLY A 81 -4.05 4.26 -6.06
N ILE A 82 -4.81 5.26 -5.62
CA ILE A 82 -5.98 5.08 -4.77
C ILE A 82 -7.23 4.80 -5.62
N GLU A 83 -7.40 5.50 -6.74
CA GLU A 83 -8.57 5.34 -7.62
C GLU A 83 -8.63 3.94 -8.26
N LYS A 84 -7.48 3.37 -8.61
CA LYS A 84 -7.38 1.99 -9.14
C LYS A 84 -7.90 0.93 -8.15
N LEU A 85 -8.07 1.26 -6.86
CA LEU A 85 -8.66 0.35 -5.88
C LEU A 85 -10.09 -0.06 -6.25
N VAL A 86 -10.86 0.86 -6.83
CA VAL A 86 -12.25 0.59 -7.24
C VAL A 86 -12.30 -0.47 -8.34
N GLU A 87 -11.50 -0.27 -9.39
CA GLU A 87 -11.39 -1.22 -10.52
C GLU A 87 -10.93 -2.61 -10.04
N ARG A 88 -9.96 -2.64 -9.12
CA ARG A 88 -9.44 -3.91 -8.58
C ARG A 88 -10.46 -4.63 -7.70
N TRP A 89 -11.27 -3.91 -6.93
CA TRP A 89 -12.37 -4.54 -6.19
C TRP A 89 -13.41 -5.14 -7.12
N GLU A 90 -13.77 -4.45 -8.19
CA GLU A 90 -14.69 -4.99 -9.21
C GLU A 90 -14.12 -6.25 -9.86
N GLU A 91 -12.84 -6.26 -10.20
CA GLU A 91 -12.16 -7.42 -10.77
C GLU A 91 -12.17 -8.63 -9.82
N VAL A 92 -11.83 -8.44 -8.55
CA VAL A 92 -11.86 -9.51 -7.55
C VAL A 92 -13.28 -10.06 -7.33
N VAL A 93 -14.30 -9.20 -7.36
CA VAL A 93 -15.70 -9.66 -7.27
C VAL A 93 -16.08 -10.47 -8.50
N ASN A 94 -15.73 -10.00 -9.69
CA ASN A 94 -16.03 -10.67 -10.96
C ASN A 94 -15.27 -12.00 -11.12
N SER A 95 -14.10 -12.13 -10.49
CA SER A 95 -13.29 -13.35 -10.46
C SER A 95 -13.68 -14.33 -9.33
N ASN A 96 -14.76 -14.07 -8.59
CA ASN A 96 -15.16 -14.83 -7.41
C ASN A 96 -14.07 -14.92 -6.33
N GLY A 97 -13.26 -13.88 -6.18
CA GLY A 97 -12.22 -13.79 -5.14
C GLY A 97 -10.85 -14.30 -5.56
N GLU A 98 -10.62 -14.60 -6.85
CA GLU A 98 -9.30 -14.94 -7.36
C GLU A 98 -8.36 -13.72 -7.40
N CYS A 99 -7.06 -13.96 -7.25
CA CYS A 99 -6.01 -12.94 -7.37
C CYS A 99 -6.00 -12.29 -8.76
N ILE A 100 -5.61 -11.02 -8.79
CA ILE A 100 -5.44 -10.27 -10.03
C ILE A 100 -4.05 -10.60 -10.60
N ILE A 101 -3.97 -11.05 -11.85
CA ILE A 101 -2.70 -11.35 -12.53
C ILE A 101 -2.30 -10.16 -13.40
N GLU A 102 -1.22 -9.45 -13.02
CA GLU A 102 -0.63 -8.31 -13.76
C GLU A 102 0.66 -8.64 -14.50
#